data_AF-A0A1K2IV48-F1
#
_entry.id   AF-A0A1K2IV48-F1
#
_cell.length_a   1.000
_cell.length_b   1.000
_cell.length_c   1.000
_cell.angle_alpha   90.00
_cell.angle_beta   90.00
_cell.angle_gamma   90.00
#
_symmetry.space_group_name_H-M   'P 1'
#
loop_
_entity.id
_entity.type
_entity.pdbx_description
1 polymer ?
#
loop_
_entity_poly.entity_id
_entity_poly.type
_entity_poly.pdbx_seq_one_letter_code
_entity_poly.pdbx_strand_id
1 'polypeptide(L)'
;MDINEINILLNIRNGNFAELKKLIVSMNLIPSLPKNQFDLLTERILKQLEKGSDYDQIKQIIENELIVTYGLYRQEFNSEKITDDIFDWWEKN
;
A
#
# COMPACT_ATOMS: atom_id res chain seq x y z
N MET A 1 25.48 -11.87 5.42
CA MET A 1 24.08 -11.91 5.86
C MET A 1 23.75 -13.37 6.13
N ASP A 2 23.45 -13.70 7.38
CA ASP A 2 23.12 -15.06 7.81
C ASP A 2 21.66 -15.42 7.50
N ILE A 3 21.33 -16.70 7.39
CA ILE A 3 19.96 -17.19 7.14
C ILE A 3 18.99 -16.67 8.20
N ASN A 4 19.45 -16.56 9.45
CA ASN A 4 18.64 -16.00 10.54
C ASN A 4 18.29 -14.52 10.31
N GLU A 5 19.24 -13.72 9.79
CA GLU A 5 19.00 -12.31 9.46
C GLU A 5 18.00 -12.17 8.31
N ILE A 6 18.12 -13.00 7.27
CA ILE A 6 17.17 -13.03 6.15
C ILE A 6 15.75 -13.37 6.65
N ASN A 7 15.62 -14.38 7.49
CA ASN A 7 14.33 -14.79 8.05
C ASN A 7 13.69 -13.69 8.91
N ILE A 8 14.50 -12.97 9.69
CA ILE A 8 14.02 -11.81 10.47
C ILE A 8 13.49 -10.74 9.52
N LEU A 9 14.26 -10.34 8.51
CA LEU A 9 13.83 -9.30 7.55
C LEU A 9 12.56 -9.70 6.79
N LEU A 10 12.45 -10.96 6.36
CA LEU A 10 11.25 -11.49 5.72
C LEU A 10 10.03 -11.43 6.65
N ASN A 11 10.22 -11.74 7.93
CA ASN A 11 9.14 -11.68 8.92
C ASN A 11 8.66 -10.24 9.16
N ILE A 12 9.57 -9.25 9.30
CA ILE A 12 9.12 -7.85 9.49
C ILE A 12 8.41 -7.37 8.22
N ARG A 13 8.95 -7.69 7.03
CA ARG A 13 8.33 -7.32 5.76
C ARG A 13 6.93 -7.91 5.62
N ASN A 14 6.75 -9.19 5.95
CA ASN A 14 5.45 -9.84 5.91
C ASN A 14 4.46 -9.22 6.91
N GLY A 15 4.95 -8.79 8.08
CA GLY A 15 4.19 -7.99 9.05
C GLY A 15 3.71 -6.67 8.44
N ASN A 16 4.64 -5.90 7.89
CA ASN A 16 4.36 -4.61 7.25
C ASN A 16 3.36 -4.76 6.09
N PHE A 17 3.52 -5.79 5.26
CA PHE A 17 2.56 -6.10 4.20
C PHE A 17 1.15 -6.37 4.75
N ALA A 18 1.04 -7.20 5.79
CA ALA A 18 -0.24 -7.55 6.38
C ALA A 18 -0.94 -6.34 7.00
N GLU A 19 -0.19 -5.43 7.63
CA GLU A 19 -0.73 -4.20 8.22
C GLU A 19 -1.13 -3.17 7.18
N LEU A 20 -0.27 -2.92 6.19
CA LEU A 20 -0.60 -2.03 5.07
C LEU A 20 -1.85 -2.51 4.32
N LYS A 21 -1.97 -3.82 4.08
CA LYS A 21 -3.17 -4.39 3.46
C LYS A 21 -4.41 -4.14 4.29
N LYS A 22 -4.33 -4.30 5.62
CA LYS A 22 -5.46 -4.02 6.52
C LYS A 22 -5.87 -2.55 6.44
N LEU A 23 -4.90 -1.63 6.42
CA LEU A 23 -5.13 -0.20 6.24
C LEU A 23 -5.87 0.08 4.92
N ILE A 24 -5.34 -0.40 3.79
CA ILE A 24 -5.94 -0.21 2.46
C ILE A 24 -7.37 -0.77 2.40
N VAL A 25 -7.59 -1.97 2.93
CA VAL A 25 -8.93 -2.58 2.97
C VAL A 25 -9.88 -1.77 3.85
N SER A 26 -9.40 -1.19 4.96
CA SER A 26 -10.22 -0.39 5.87
C SER A 26 -10.68 0.95 5.29
N MET A 27 -9.96 1.46 4.28
CA MET A 27 -10.36 2.66 3.52
C MET A 27 -11.62 2.42 2.70
N ASN A 28 -12.05 1.16 2.51
CA ASN A 28 -13.29 0.78 1.84
C ASN A 28 -13.42 1.37 0.42
N LEU A 29 -12.30 1.38 -0.32
CA LEU A 29 -12.19 1.98 -1.67
C LEU A 29 -13.18 1.35 -2.66
N ILE A 30 -13.36 0.02 -2.59
CA ILE A 30 -14.31 -0.73 -3.41
C ILE A 30 -15.00 -1.78 -2.53
N PRO A 31 -16.19 -1.50 -1.97
CA PRO A 31 -16.81 -2.34 -0.94
C PRO A 31 -17.11 -3.77 -1.38
N SER A 32 -17.41 -3.98 -2.67
CA SER A 32 -17.69 -5.30 -3.25
C SER A 32 -16.45 -6.10 -3.63
N LEU A 33 -15.27 -5.48 -3.59
CA LEU A 33 -14.04 -6.12 -4.05
C LEU A 33 -13.49 -7.09 -2.98
N PRO A 34 -13.17 -8.34 -3.34
CA PRO A 34 -12.52 -9.26 -2.43
C PRO A 34 -11.19 -8.71 -1.89
N LYS A 35 -10.94 -8.87 -0.58
CA LYS A 35 -9.79 -8.27 0.11
C LYS A 35 -8.42 -8.67 -0.48
N ASN A 36 -8.32 -9.84 -1.09
CA ASN A 36 -7.09 -10.31 -1.75
C ASN A 36 -6.79 -9.57 -3.06
N GLN A 37 -7.76 -8.91 -3.68
CA GLN A 37 -7.52 -8.11 -4.88
C GLN A 37 -6.67 -6.86 -4.60
N PHE A 38 -6.52 -6.46 -3.34
CA PHE A 38 -5.62 -5.37 -2.92
C PHE A 38 -4.16 -5.82 -2.72
N ASP A 39 -3.83 -7.10 -2.91
CA ASP A 39 -2.46 -7.61 -2.69
C ASP A 39 -1.44 -6.94 -3.63
N LEU A 40 -1.81 -6.73 -4.89
CA LEU A 40 -0.93 -6.08 -5.86
C LEU A 40 -0.66 -4.62 -5.51
N LEU A 41 -1.70 -3.87 -5.14
CA LEU A 41 -1.56 -2.48 -4.69
C LEU A 41 -0.69 -2.39 -3.43
N THR A 42 -0.95 -3.26 -2.46
CA THR A 42 -0.18 -3.33 -1.20
C THR A 42 1.30 -3.57 -1.47
N GLU A 43 1.62 -4.59 -2.28
CA GLU A 43 3.00 -4.95 -2.62
C GLU A 43 3.71 -3.81 -3.36
N ARG A 44 3.02 -3.13 -4.28
CA ARG A 44 3.57 -2.00 -5.02
C ARG A 44 3.89 -0.81 -4.13
N ILE A 45 2.97 -0.43 -3.23
CA ILE A 45 3.18 0.67 -2.30
C ILE A 45 4.34 0.33 -1.35
N LEU A 46 4.30 -0.85 -0.71
CA LEU A 46 5.33 -1.26 0.25
C LEU A 46 6.73 -1.23 -0.39
N LYS A 47 6.86 -1.78 -1.59
CA LYS A 47 8.14 -1.80 -2.32
C LYS A 47 8.69 -0.40 -2.62
N GLN A 48 7.83 0.61 -2.74
CA GLN A 48 8.26 1.99 -3.03
C GLN A 48 8.61 2.74 -1.74
N LEU A 49 7.86 2.49 -0.66
CA LEU A 49 8.23 2.95 0.68
C LEU A 49 9.61 2.41 1.09
N GLU A 50 9.85 1.12 0.88
CA GLU A 50 11.16 0.46 1.12
C GLU A 50 12.31 1.09 0.30
N LYS A 51 12.00 1.70 -0.85
CA LYS A 51 12.99 2.39 -1.71
C LYS A 51 13.17 3.86 -1.35
N GLY A 52 12.38 4.40 -0.43
CA GLY A 52 12.39 5.82 -0.09
C GLY A 52 11.72 6.71 -1.15
N SER A 53 10.70 6.20 -1.84
CA SER A 53 9.88 7.04 -2.72
C SER A 53 9.21 8.18 -1.98
N ASP A 54 9.14 9.34 -2.63
CA ASP A 54 8.49 10.53 -2.08
C ASP A 54 6.95 10.45 -2.17
N TYR A 55 6.31 11.41 -1.52
CA TYR A 55 4.86 11.52 -1.44
C TYR A 55 4.17 11.49 -2.81
N ASP A 56 4.65 12.29 -3.76
CA ASP A 56 4.02 12.40 -5.08
C ASP A 56 4.18 11.13 -5.90
N GLN A 57 5.31 10.42 -5.76
CA GLN A 57 5.51 9.12 -6.39
C GLN A 57 4.49 8.08 -5.88
N ILE A 58 4.29 8.00 -4.56
CA ILE A 58 3.32 7.06 -3.96
C ILE A 58 1.90 7.44 -4.38
N LYS A 59 1.54 8.73 -4.32
CA LYS A 59 0.23 9.24 -4.76
C LYS A 59 -0.07 8.86 -6.21
N GLN A 60 0.90 9.05 -7.11
CA GLN A 60 0.74 8.67 -8.52
C GLN A 60 0.53 7.17 -8.72
N ILE A 61 1.22 6.33 -7.94
CA ILE A 61 1.04 4.87 -8.01
C ILE A 61 -0.36 4.48 -7.56
N ILE A 62 -0.85 5.07 -6.47
CA ILE A 62 -2.20 4.86 -5.95
C ILE A 62 -3.23 5.28 -7.01
N GLU A 63 -3.12 6.49 -7.55
CA GLU A 63 -4.03 6.99 -8.58
C GLU A 63 -4.07 6.08 -9.81
N ASN A 64 -2.89 5.71 -10.32
CA ASN A 64 -2.80 4.87 -11.51
C ASN A 64 -3.38 3.48 -11.27
N GLU A 65 -3.14 2.86 -10.12
CA GLU A 65 -3.70 1.54 -9.82
C GLU A 65 -5.22 1.59 -9.67
N LEU A 66 -5.73 2.58 -8.92
CA LEU A 66 -7.18 2.77 -8.71
C LEU A 66 -7.93 3.02 -10.02
N ILE A 67 -7.33 3.79 -10.94
CA ILE A 67 -7.95 4.08 -12.24
C ILE A 67 -7.79 2.91 -13.21
N VAL A 68 -6.55 2.44 -13.43
CA VAL A 68 -6.23 1.51 -14.53
C VAL A 68 -6.57 0.07 -14.16
N THR A 69 -6.23 -0.37 -12.95
CA THR A 69 -6.45 -1.76 -12.53
C THR A 69 -7.87 -1.93 -11.99
N TYR A 70 -8.32 -1.00 -11.16
CA TYR A 70 -9.60 -1.13 -10.46
C TYR A 70 -10.78 -0.41 -11.14
N GLY A 71 -10.51 0.41 -12.16
CA GLY A 71 -11.55 1.02 -13.00
C GLY A 71 -12.29 2.19 -12.33
N LEU A 72 -11.75 2.77 -11.26
CA LEU A 72 -12.35 3.93 -10.60
C LEU A 72 -12.14 5.21 -11.42
N TYR A 73 -13.12 6.09 -11.38
CA TYR A 73 -12.96 7.47 -11.82
C TYR A 73 -12.24 8.29 -10.76
N ARG A 74 -11.48 9.30 -11.19
CA ARG A 74 -10.70 10.17 -10.29
C ARG A 74 -11.55 10.83 -9.20
N GLN A 75 -12.85 11.04 -9.42
CA GLN A 75 -13.73 11.64 -8.41
C GLN A 75 -14.24 10.65 -7.34
N GLU A 76 -14.03 9.34 -7.53
CA GLU A 76 -14.54 8.30 -6.62
C GLU A 76 -13.61 8.05 -5.42
N PHE A 77 -12.41 8.63 -5.42
CA PHE A 77 -11.44 8.47 -4.35
C PHE A 77 -10.65 9.76 -4.12
N ASN A 78 -10.07 9.89 -2.93
CA ASN A 78 -9.18 11.00 -2.59
C ASN A 78 -7.75 10.46 -2.46
N SER A 79 -6.95 10.63 -3.51
CA SER A 79 -5.56 10.14 -3.56
C SER A 79 -4.66 10.78 -2.52
N GLU A 80 -4.85 12.08 -2.23
CA GLU A 80 -4.09 12.81 -1.22
C GLU A 80 -4.32 12.18 0.15
N LYS A 81 -5.60 12.03 0.55
CA LYS A 81 -5.94 11.41 1.83
C LYS A 81 -5.40 9.98 1.97
N ILE A 82 -5.52 9.18 0.91
CA ILE A 82 -5.01 7.79 0.94
C ILE A 82 -3.49 7.79 1.11
N THR A 83 -2.80 8.69 0.41
CA THR A 83 -1.34 8.84 0.53
C THR A 83 -0.94 9.30 1.92
N ASP A 84 -1.65 10.30 2.48
CA ASP A 84 -1.43 10.78 3.84
C ASP A 84 -1.54 9.63 4.85
N ASP A 85 -2.65 8.89 4.83
CA ASP A 85 -2.89 7.76 5.73
C ASP A 85 -1.79 6.69 5.63
N ILE A 86 -1.23 6.46 4.43
CA ILE A 86 -0.13 5.51 4.20
C ILE A 86 1.19 6.02 4.77
N PHE A 87 1.54 7.30 4.57
CA PHE A 87 2.76 7.89 5.15
C PHE A 87 2.66 7.96 6.67
N ASP A 88 1.50 8.34 7.20
CA ASP A 88 1.20 8.34 8.62
C ASP A 88 1.37 6.95 9.25
N TRP A 89 0.99 5.89 8.54
CA TRP A 89 1.23 4.52 8.97
C TRP A 89 2.72 4.16 8.88
N TRP A 90 3.38 4.53 7.78
CA TRP A 90 4.80 4.22 7.56
C TRP A 90 5.72 4.87 8.60
N GLU A 91 5.46 6.11 9.00
CA GLU A 91 6.26 6.80 10.02
C GLU A 91 6.07 6.23 11.44
N LYS A 92 4.95 5.53 11.69
CA LYS A 92 4.60 4.97 13.01
C LYS A 92 5.06 3.52 13.20
N ASN A 93 5.59 2.87 12.17
CA ASN A 93 6.04 1.47 12.19
C ASN A 93 7.51 1.34 11.82
#